data_AF-A0AAW7LCV0-F1
#
_entry.id   AF-A0AAW7LCV0-F1
#
_cell.length_a   1.000
_cell.length_b   1.000
_cell.length_c   1.000
_cell.angle_alpha   90.00
_cell.angle_beta   90.00
_cell.angle_gamma   90.00
#
_symmetry.space_group_name_H-M   'P 1'
#
loop_
_entity.id
_entity.type
_entity.pdbx_description
1 polymer ?
#
loop_
_entity_poly.entity_id
_entity_poly.type
_entity_poly.pdbx_seq_one_letter_code
_entity_poly.pdbx_strand_id
1 'polypeptide(L)' 'MFRSLGYTTEVTPASRDGGYDILLRGRDGVMSIVECKCYAHGATA' A
#
# COMPACT_ATOMS: atom_id res chain seq x y z
N MET A 1 6.81 -2.71 7.24
CA MET A 1 5.73 -2.50 8.22
C MET A 1 4.64 -3.57 8.08
N PHE A 2 3.84 -3.63 7.01
CA PHE A 2 2.75 -4.62 6.91
C PHE A 2 3.14 -6.10 7.09
N ARG A 3 4.31 -6.53 6.62
CA ARG A 3 4.82 -7.90 6.85
C ARG A 3 4.95 -8.25 8.33
N SER A 4 5.36 -7.32 9.19
CA SER A 4 5.48 -7.56 10.63
C SER A 4 4.13 -7.64 11.34
N LEU A 5 3.05 -7.16 10.70
CA LEU A 5 1.67 -7.33 11.18
C LEU A 5 1.04 -8.65 10.69
N GLY A 6 1.80 -9.48 9.96
CA GLY A 6 1.35 -10.80 9.50
C GLY A 6 0.67 -10.82 8.12
N TYR A 7 0.81 -9.75 7.33
CA TYR A 7 0.36 -9.73 5.94
C TYR A 7 1.41 -10.26 4.98
N THR A 8 0.99 -11.00 3.97
CA THR A 8 1.79 -11.16 2.75
C THR A 8 1.63 -9.90 1.91
N THR A 9 2.73 -9.38 1.36
CA THR A 9 2.74 -8.07 0.70
C THR A 9 3.52 -8.10 -0.61
N GLU A 10 2.95 -7.47 -1.63
CA GLU A 10 3.53 -7.26 -2.95
C GLU A 10 3.53 -5.76 -3.26
N VAL A 11 4.68 -5.21 -3.65
CA VAL A 11 4.77 -3.83 -4.16
C VAL A 11 4.47 -3.89 -5.64
N THR A 12 3.51 -3.10 -6.10
CA THR A 12 3.12 -3.07 -7.50
C THR A 12 4.03 -2.14 -8.30
N PRO A 13 4.29 -2.43 -9.58
CA PRO A 13 5.02 -1.53 -10.45
C PRO A 13 4.30 -0.18 -10.57
N ALA A 14 5.07 0.89 -10.75
CA ALA A 14 4.51 2.21 -11.01
C ALA A 14 3.63 2.15 -12.27
N SER A 15 2.35 2.50 -12.11
CA SER A 15 1.37 2.52 -13.19
C SER A 15 0.86 3.94 -13.43
N ARG A 16 0.69 4.32 -14.70
CA ARG A 16 0.21 5.67 -15.10
C ARG A 16 -1.30 5.73 -15.33
N ASP A 17 -2.04 4.76 -14.80
CA ASP A 17 -3.48 4.57 -14.96
C ASP A 17 -4.26 4.62 -13.64
N GLY A 18 -3.63 5.06 -12.54
CA GLY A 18 -4.25 5.11 -11.20
C GLY A 18 -4.18 3.79 -10.43
N GLY A 19 -3.21 2.94 -10.72
CA GLY A 19 -2.90 1.74 -9.92
C GLY A 19 -2.42 2.07 -8.49
N TYR A 20 -2.47 1.06 -7.63
CA TYR A 20 -2.06 1.12 -6.22
C TYR A 20 -0.57 0.83 -6.02
N ASP A 21 -0.05 1.08 -4.82
CA ASP A 21 1.37 0.88 -4.49
C ASP A 21 1.67 -0.49 -3.88
N ILE A 22 0.74 -1.05 -3.10
CA ILE A 22 0.94 -2.33 -2.40
C ILE A 22 -0.35 -3.16 -2.40
N LEU A 23 -0.23 -4.45 -2.73
CA LEU A 23 -1.26 -5.46 -2.49
C LEU A 23 -0.99 -6.20 -1.18
N LEU A 24 -1.98 -6.25 -0.30
CA LEU A 24 -1.95 -7.01 0.95
C LEU A 24 -2.85 -8.23 0.85
N ARG A 25 -2.39 -9.34 1.44
CA ARG A 25 -3.20 -10.55 1.66
C ARG A 25 -3.20 -10.86 3.15
N GLY A 26 -4.38 -10.80 3.77
CA GLY A 26 -4.63 -11.17 5.15
C GLY A 26 -4.66 -12.68 5.35
N ARG A 27 -4.51 -13.13 6.60
CA ARG A 27 -4.55 -14.56 6.96
C ARG A 27 -5.95 -15.18 6.81
N ASP A 28 -6.97 -14.34 6.83
CA ASP A 28 -8.37 -14.66 6.57
C ASP A 28 -8.71 -14.73 5.07
N GLY A 29 -7.73 -14.51 4.19
CA GLY A 29 -7.92 -14.48 2.75
C GLY A 29 -8.44 -13.13 2.22
N VAL A 30 -8.67 -12.14 3.08
CA VAL A 30 -9.09 -10.80 2.65
C VAL A 30 -7.93 -10.10 1.95
N MET A 31 -8.24 -9.45 0.82
CA MET A 31 -7.29 -8.67 0.05
C MET A 31 -7.54 -7.18 0.26
N SER A 32 -6.47 -6.39 0.30
CA SER A 32 -6.55 -4.94 0.44
C SER A 32 -5.51 -4.26 -0.44
N ILE A 33 -5.87 -3.11 -1.02
CA ILE A 33 -4.97 -2.24 -1.77
C ILE A 33 -4.52 -1.08 -0.88
N VAL A 34 -3.29 -0.63 -1.06
CA VAL A 34 -2.71 0.51 -0.33
C VAL A 34 -2.13 1.52 -1.30
N GLU A 35 -2.46 2.78 -1.07
CA GLU A 35 -1.98 3.97 -1.77
C GLU A 35 -1.20 4.83 -0.78
N CYS A 36 0.08 5.07 -1.05
CA CYS A 36 0.98 5.85 -0.25
C CYS A 36 1.02 7.28 -0.80
N LYS A 37 0.52 8.25 -0.04
CA LYS A 37 0.70 9.68 -0.33
C LYS A 37 1.67 10.26 0.70
N CYS A 38 2.91 10.50 0.26
CA CYS A 38 3.95 11.08 1.09
C CYS A 38 3.85 12.62 1.04
N TYR A 39 3.33 13.22 2.11
CA TYR A 39 3.32 14.67 2.28
C TYR A 39 4.55 15.13 3.04
N ALA A 40 5.15 16.24 2.60
CA ALA A 40 6.21 16.88 3.36
C ALA A 40 5.67 17.40 4.69
N HIS A 41 6.46 17.29 5.75
CA HIS A 41 6.09 17.85 7.05
C HIS A 41 5.97 19.37 6.94
N GLY A 42 4.80 19.92 7.29
CA GLY A 42 4.51 21.35 7.19
C GLY A 42 4.00 21.83 5.82
N ALA A 43 3.76 20.93 4.86
CA ALA A 43 2.98 21.28 3.68
C ALA A 43 1.51 21.47 4.10
N THR A 44 1.10 22.71 4.33
CA THR A 44 -0.32 23.07 4.39
C THR A 44 -0.88 22.99 2.98
N ALA A 45 -2.02 22.30 2.84
CA ALA A 45 -2.78 22.18 1.60
C ALA A 45 -3.15 23.54 1.00
#